data_AF-A0A7X0PAN3-F1
#
_entry.id   AF-A0A7X0PAN3-F1
#
_cell.length_a   1.000
_cell.length_b   1.000
_cell.length_c   1.000
_cell.angle_alpha   90.00
_cell.angle_beta   90.00
_cell.angle_gamma   90.00
#
_symmetry.space_group_name_H-M   'P 1'
#
loop_
_entity.id
_entity.type
_entity.pdbx_description
1 polymer ?
#
loop_
_entity_poly.entity_id
_entity_poly.type
_entity_poly.pdbx_seq_one_letter_code
_entity_poly.pdbx_strand_id
1 'polypeptide(L)'
;MTSLSSAATLPALQALKPSPRMPVLFLGHGSPMNAIEDNAWRRAWQALGTELMARAVQPQLILCVSAHWLTRGGWQLTGMANPKTIHDFGGFPQALFDQQYPAPGAPAVARTLAKELKSPATGAALGVDEGEWGLDHGTWSVLKPMFPKAQIPVLQLSMDYSRAPAEHYALGKQLAALRERGVLIVGSGNVVHNLRATRRGTAASEAYDWANEFDGVVQDQIKQGQLDALANFLQLGPVAKQAHPTHEHYLPLLYAAGAVQPTEMPRFFNTGFQSASISMRSVLWG
;
A
#
# COMPACT_ATOMS: atom_id res chain seq x y z
N MET A 1 46.38 25.44 7.55
CA MET A 1 45.64 24.69 6.52
C MET A 1 44.56 23.91 7.24
N THR A 2 43.32 24.28 6.98
CA THR A 2 42.13 23.95 7.76
C THR A 2 41.69 22.50 7.55
N SER A 3 41.47 21.85 8.69
CA SER A 3 40.82 20.55 8.88
C SER A 3 39.47 20.50 8.15
N LEU A 4 39.32 19.53 7.24
CA LEU A 4 38.03 19.12 6.71
C LEU A 4 37.35 18.22 7.74
N SER A 5 36.39 18.81 8.43
CA SER A 5 35.47 18.16 9.35
C SER A 5 34.79 16.96 8.68
N SER A 6 35.01 15.79 9.27
CA SER A 6 34.18 14.60 9.14
C SER A 6 32.74 14.95 9.49
N ALA A 7 31.89 15.08 8.48
CA ALA A 7 30.43 15.06 8.66
C ALA A 7 30.03 13.64 9.09
N ALA A 8 29.99 13.43 10.40
CA ALA A 8 29.49 12.22 11.00
C ALA A 8 28.06 11.96 10.48
N THR A 9 27.88 10.86 9.75
CA THR A 9 26.57 10.31 9.40
C THR A 9 25.80 10.01 10.69
N LEU A 10 24.87 10.90 11.03
CA LEU A 10 23.86 10.61 12.05
C LEU A 10 23.14 9.31 11.66
N PRO A 11 22.87 8.39 12.61
CA PRO A 11 22.05 7.22 12.34
C PRO A 11 20.70 7.69 11.79
N ALA A 12 20.33 7.25 10.59
CA ALA A 12 19.20 7.79 9.83
C ALA A 12 17.81 7.59 10.49
N LEU A 13 17.72 6.81 11.57
CA LEU A 13 16.57 6.76 12.48
C LEU A 13 16.35 8.03 13.29
N GLN A 14 17.37 8.88 13.45
CA GLN A 14 17.19 10.22 14.02
C GLN A 14 16.45 11.18 13.07
N ALA A 15 16.23 10.82 11.80
CA ALA A 15 15.51 11.66 10.85
C ALA A 15 13.99 11.61 11.05
N LEU A 16 13.44 10.47 11.48
CA LEU A 16 12.01 10.33 11.79
C LEU A 16 11.79 10.65 13.26
N LYS A 17 11.12 11.77 13.53
CA LYS A 17 10.84 12.22 14.89
C LYS A 17 9.66 11.43 15.47
N PRO A 18 9.65 11.16 16.78
CA PRO A 18 8.45 10.68 17.46
C PRO A 18 7.25 11.57 17.12
N SER A 19 6.09 10.97 16.91
CA SER A 19 4.85 11.66 16.57
C SER A 19 3.67 11.01 17.28
N PRO A 20 2.52 11.72 17.38
CA PRO A 20 1.24 11.04 17.52
C PRO A 20 1.12 9.92 16.49
N ARG A 21 0.48 8.83 16.87
CA ARG A 21 0.32 7.65 16.03
C ARG A 21 -0.36 8.01 14.70
N MET A 22 0.32 7.72 13.60
CA MET A 22 -0.22 7.91 12.25
C MET A 22 -1.33 6.90 11.93
N PRO A 23 -2.27 7.26 11.05
CA PRO A 23 -3.22 6.30 10.52
C PRO A 23 -2.55 5.22 9.65
N VAL A 24 -3.30 4.17 9.37
CA VAL A 24 -2.97 3.15 8.35
C VAL A 24 -4.05 3.12 7.30
N LEU A 25 -3.65 2.97 6.05
CA LEU A 25 -4.55 2.91 4.90
C LEU A 25 -4.42 1.57 4.19
N PHE A 26 -5.57 1.02 3.79
CA PHE A 26 -5.66 0.09 2.67
C PHE A 26 -6.48 0.77 1.57
N LEU A 27 -5.96 0.81 0.34
CA LEU A 27 -6.58 1.50 -0.79
C LEU A 27 -6.86 0.49 -1.90
N GLY A 28 -8.13 0.33 -2.27
CA GLY A 28 -8.54 -0.36 -3.48
C GLY A 28 -8.17 0.48 -4.70
N HIS A 29 -7.05 0.24 -5.39
CA HIS A 29 -6.58 1.14 -6.47
C HIS A 29 -7.33 0.95 -7.79
N GLY A 30 -7.78 -0.27 -8.09
CA GLY A 30 -8.50 -0.59 -9.32
C GLY A 30 -7.74 -0.27 -10.61
N SER A 31 -8.45 0.15 -11.64
CA SER A 31 -7.86 0.48 -12.93
C SER A 31 -6.91 1.69 -12.85
N PRO A 32 -5.76 1.66 -13.55
CA PRO A 32 -4.90 2.83 -13.71
C PRO A 32 -5.62 4.12 -14.15
N MET A 33 -6.73 4.00 -14.88
CA MET A 33 -7.56 5.14 -15.30
C MET A 33 -8.08 5.97 -14.12
N ASN A 34 -8.24 5.38 -12.93
CA ASN A 34 -8.68 6.09 -11.73
C ASN A 34 -7.73 7.24 -11.34
N ALA A 35 -6.47 7.24 -11.82
CA ALA A 35 -5.54 8.33 -11.59
C ALA A 35 -5.93 9.63 -12.32
N ILE A 36 -6.53 9.51 -13.52
CA ILE A 36 -6.79 10.62 -14.44
C ILE A 36 -8.28 10.90 -14.64
N GLU A 37 -9.16 9.93 -14.41
CA GLU A 37 -10.60 10.09 -14.50
C GLU A 37 -11.16 10.79 -13.26
N ASP A 38 -12.08 11.73 -13.48
CA ASP A 38 -12.83 12.33 -12.37
C ASP A 38 -14.00 11.43 -11.95
N ASN A 39 -13.70 10.47 -11.08
CA ASN A 39 -14.67 9.52 -10.54
C ASN A 39 -14.78 9.61 -9.01
N ALA A 40 -15.78 8.90 -8.46
CA ALA A 40 -16.04 8.92 -7.01
C ALA A 40 -14.84 8.41 -6.19
N TRP A 41 -14.10 7.42 -6.70
CA TRP A 41 -12.94 6.83 -6.02
C TRP A 41 -11.81 7.84 -5.87
N ARG A 42 -11.49 8.54 -6.96
CA ARG A 42 -10.49 9.60 -7.00
C ARG A 42 -10.86 10.76 -6.09
N ARG A 43 -12.12 11.21 -6.12
CA ARG A 43 -12.60 12.29 -5.25
C ARG A 43 -12.51 11.91 -3.76
N ALA A 44 -12.81 10.66 -3.41
CA ALA A 44 -12.65 10.18 -2.04
C ALA A 44 -11.18 10.15 -1.60
N TRP A 45 -10.25 9.74 -2.48
CA TRP A 45 -8.81 9.85 -2.20
C TRP A 45 -8.38 11.30 -1.99
N GLN A 46 -8.82 12.23 -2.84
CA GLN A 46 -8.53 13.66 -2.67
C GLN A 46 -9.06 14.22 -1.35
N ALA A 47 -10.29 13.84 -0.97
CA ALA A 47 -10.89 14.24 0.30
C ALA A 47 -10.10 13.70 1.49
N LEU A 48 -9.70 12.42 1.45
CA LEU A 48 -8.88 11.81 2.49
C LEU A 48 -7.49 12.45 2.58
N GLY A 49 -6.85 12.73 1.45
CA GLY A 49 -5.57 13.43 1.41
C GLY A 49 -5.66 14.83 2.04
N THR A 50 -6.74 15.55 1.75
CA THR A 50 -7.03 16.86 2.38
C THR A 50 -7.23 16.73 3.89
N GLU A 51 -8.00 15.73 4.34
CA GLU A 51 -8.21 15.43 5.76
C GLU A 51 -6.88 15.14 6.49
N LEU A 52 -6.02 14.31 5.88
CA LEU A 52 -4.71 13.95 6.45
C LEU A 52 -3.76 15.16 6.55
N MET A 53 -3.75 16.02 5.53
CA MET A 53 -2.89 17.21 5.52
C MET A 53 -3.39 18.32 6.47
N ALA A 54 -4.66 18.29 6.85
CA ALA A 54 -5.25 19.19 7.84
C ALA A 54 -4.99 18.75 9.29
N ARG A 55 -4.48 17.53 9.54
CA ARG A 55 -4.13 17.08 10.89
C ARG A 55 -2.97 17.91 11.45
N ALA A 56 -2.93 18.03 12.78
CA ALA A 56 -1.87 18.78 13.48
C ALA A 56 -0.45 18.25 13.19
N VAL A 57 -0.34 16.95 12.90
CA VAL A 57 0.91 16.31 12.48
C VAL A 57 0.70 15.64 11.13
N GLN A 58 1.47 16.10 10.14
CA GLN A 58 1.49 15.53 8.80
C GLN A 58 2.46 14.34 8.74
N PRO A 59 2.26 13.39 7.79
CA PRO A 59 3.20 12.30 7.58
C PRO A 59 4.61 12.81 7.28
N GLN A 60 5.61 12.27 7.99
CA GLN A 60 7.03 12.49 7.70
C GLN A 60 7.53 11.60 6.55
N LEU A 61 6.85 10.47 6.34
CA LEU A 61 7.17 9.44 5.36
C LEU A 61 5.91 8.67 5.01
N ILE A 62 5.78 8.26 3.75
CA ILE A 62 4.83 7.24 3.32
C ILE A 62 5.60 5.95 3.06
N LEU A 63 5.22 4.87 3.73
CA LEU A 63 5.66 3.51 3.39
C LEU A 63 4.50 2.81 2.66
N CYS A 64 4.64 2.66 1.34
CA CYS A 64 3.63 2.01 0.52
C CYS A 64 3.98 0.54 0.25
N VAL A 65 3.02 -0.35 0.43
CA VAL A 65 3.10 -1.75 -0.02
C VAL A 65 2.14 -1.89 -1.18
N SER A 66 2.67 -1.99 -2.40
CA SER A 66 1.86 -2.07 -3.63
C SER A 66 1.76 -3.52 -4.12
N ALA A 67 0.59 -3.88 -4.64
CA ALA A 67 0.35 -5.16 -5.32
C ALA A 67 1.32 -5.45 -6.47
N HIS A 68 1.92 -4.41 -7.05
CA HIS A 68 2.71 -4.49 -8.27
C HIS A 68 4.20 -4.78 -8.05
N TRP A 69 4.71 -4.55 -6.84
CA TRP A 69 6.12 -4.82 -6.57
C TRP A 69 6.33 -6.21 -5.96
N LEU A 70 6.35 -7.21 -6.83
CA LEU A 70 6.59 -8.60 -6.45
C LEU A 70 8.07 -8.95 -6.59
N THR A 71 8.64 -9.48 -5.52
CA THR A 71 10.01 -10.02 -5.50
C THR A 71 9.96 -11.54 -5.27
N ARG A 72 11.10 -12.21 -5.46
CA ARG A 72 11.27 -13.64 -5.13
C ARG A 72 12.52 -13.79 -4.28
N GLY A 73 12.42 -14.53 -3.18
CA GLY A 73 13.57 -14.86 -2.32
C GLY A 73 13.92 -13.78 -1.30
N GLY A 74 13.06 -12.80 -1.09
CA GLY A 74 13.19 -11.79 -0.04
C GLY A 74 12.36 -10.54 -0.28
N TRP A 75 12.12 -9.78 0.79
CA TRP A 75 11.51 -8.45 0.72
C TRP A 75 12.57 -7.37 0.51
N GLN A 76 12.21 -6.31 -0.19
CA GLN A 76 13.09 -5.20 -0.51
C GLN A 76 12.41 -3.86 -0.22
N LEU A 77 13.19 -2.86 0.18
CA LEU A 77 12.78 -1.45 0.25
C LEU A 77 13.40 -0.66 -0.89
N THR A 78 12.68 0.30 -1.46
CA THR A 78 13.30 1.23 -2.43
C THR A 78 14.33 2.11 -1.73
N GLY A 79 15.54 2.21 -2.27
CA GLY A 79 16.66 2.96 -1.70
C GLY A 79 17.06 4.23 -2.43
N MET A 80 16.34 4.62 -3.48
CA MET A 80 16.68 5.78 -4.33
C MET A 80 16.28 7.11 -3.67
N ALA A 81 17.07 8.17 -3.89
CA ALA A 81 16.71 9.53 -3.44
C ALA A 81 15.61 10.16 -4.30
N ASN A 82 15.57 9.81 -5.58
CA ASN A 82 14.59 10.28 -6.56
C ASN A 82 14.05 9.05 -7.32
N PRO A 83 13.10 8.29 -6.74
CA PRO A 83 12.53 7.14 -7.43
C PRO A 83 11.81 7.58 -8.70
N LYS A 84 12.03 6.86 -9.81
CA LYS A 84 11.29 7.09 -11.05
C LYS A 84 9.81 6.74 -10.88
N THR A 85 8.91 7.43 -11.58
CA THR A 85 7.53 6.97 -11.77
C THR A 85 7.53 5.84 -12.81
N ILE A 86 6.95 4.69 -12.48
CA ILE A 86 6.86 3.52 -13.34
C ILE A 86 5.43 3.38 -13.89
N HIS A 87 5.34 3.10 -15.19
CA HIS A 87 4.11 2.75 -15.89
C HIS A 87 4.14 1.25 -16.22
N ASP A 88 3.77 0.42 -15.25
CA ASP A 88 3.80 -1.04 -15.29
C ASP A 88 2.50 -1.66 -15.85
N PHE A 89 1.81 -0.92 -16.72
CA PHE A 89 0.57 -1.32 -17.38
C PHE A 89 0.63 -1.05 -18.89
N GLY A 90 -0.29 -1.65 -19.64
CA GLY A 90 -0.40 -1.48 -21.10
C GLY A 90 -1.85 -1.34 -21.57
N GLY A 91 -2.04 -0.83 -22.80
CA GLY A 91 -3.37 -0.69 -23.42
C GLY A 91 -4.18 0.53 -22.95
N PHE A 92 -3.51 1.53 -22.36
CA PHE A 92 -4.12 2.76 -21.83
C PHE A 92 -3.78 3.99 -22.69
N PRO A 93 -4.52 5.11 -22.56
CA PRO A 93 -4.25 6.33 -23.33
C PRO A 93 -2.92 6.99 -22.94
N GLN A 94 -2.32 7.74 -23.88
CA GLN A 94 -1.06 8.48 -23.67
C GLN A 94 -1.10 9.41 -22.46
N ALA A 95 -2.24 10.06 -22.21
CA ALA A 95 -2.42 10.95 -21.06
C ALA A 95 -2.13 10.27 -19.71
N LEU A 96 -2.27 8.94 -19.63
CA LEU A 96 -1.91 8.17 -18.46
C LEU A 96 -0.40 7.91 -18.36
N PHE A 97 0.27 7.62 -19.47
CA PHE A 97 1.74 7.46 -19.55
C PHE A 97 2.50 8.78 -19.36
N ASP A 98 1.85 9.92 -19.60
CA ASP A 98 2.40 11.25 -19.34
C ASP A 98 2.36 11.63 -17.85
N GLN A 99 1.68 10.83 -17.01
CA GLN A 99 1.61 11.12 -15.58
C GLN A 99 2.97 10.91 -14.91
N GLN A 100 3.34 11.86 -14.06
CA GLN A 100 4.52 11.76 -13.19
C GLN A 100 4.12 12.02 -11.74
N TYR A 101 4.81 11.36 -10.80
CA TYR A 101 4.69 11.59 -9.36
C TYR A 101 6.09 11.62 -8.73
N PRO A 102 6.78 12.77 -8.78
CA PRO A 102 8.19 12.88 -8.40
C PRO A 102 8.37 13.06 -6.87
N ALA A 103 7.77 12.17 -6.08
CA ALA A 103 7.96 12.19 -4.65
C ALA A 103 9.41 11.81 -4.28
N PRO A 104 10.06 12.52 -3.34
CA PRO A 104 11.41 12.18 -2.93
C PRO A 104 11.42 10.80 -2.27
N GLY A 105 12.51 10.04 -2.42
CA GLY A 105 12.74 8.85 -1.61
C GLY A 105 13.47 9.19 -0.30
N ALA A 106 13.73 8.17 0.52
CA ALA A 106 14.45 8.33 1.78
C ALA A 106 15.54 7.23 1.96
N PRO A 107 16.63 7.25 1.17
CA PRO A 107 17.65 6.17 1.12
C PRO A 107 18.19 5.75 2.48
N ALA A 108 18.47 6.73 3.34
CA ALA A 108 19.05 6.48 4.65
C ALA A 108 18.03 5.81 5.59
N VAL A 109 16.76 6.22 5.52
CA VAL A 109 15.65 5.58 6.23
C VAL A 109 15.42 4.17 5.69
N ALA A 110 15.41 3.98 4.37
CA ALA A 110 15.25 2.67 3.73
C ALA A 110 16.29 1.66 4.20
N ARG A 111 17.58 2.02 4.15
CA ARG A 111 18.68 1.16 4.65
C ARG A 111 18.56 0.83 6.13
N THR A 112 17.95 1.71 6.90
CA THR A 112 17.78 1.47 8.34
C THR A 112 16.59 0.55 8.61
N LEU A 113 15.43 0.84 8.00
CA LEU A 113 14.26 -0.02 8.07
C LEU A 113 14.57 -1.45 7.55
N ALA A 114 15.37 -1.58 6.50
CA ALA A 114 15.79 -2.88 5.98
C ALA A 114 16.56 -3.72 7.02
N LYS A 115 17.31 -3.07 7.92
CA LYS A 115 18.03 -3.74 9.01
C LYS A 115 17.12 -4.05 10.20
N GLU A 116 16.17 -3.17 10.51
CA GLU A 116 15.23 -3.33 11.63
C GLU A 116 14.19 -4.43 11.33
N LEU A 117 13.59 -4.38 10.15
CA LEU A 117 12.59 -5.34 9.70
C LEU A 117 13.23 -6.68 9.36
N LYS A 118 12.53 -7.76 9.70
CA LYS A 118 13.01 -9.13 9.52
C LYS A 118 12.02 -9.92 8.67
N SER A 119 12.56 -10.68 7.72
CA SER A 119 11.82 -11.71 6.99
C SER A 119 11.21 -12.69 8.01
N PRO A 120 9.87 -12.87 8.04
CA PRO A 120 9.26 -13.84 8.96
C PRO A 120 9.71 -15.28 8.72
N ALA A 121 9.97 -15.68 7.47
CA ALA A 121 10.50 -17.00 7.14
C ALA A 121 11.93 -17.26 7.63
N THR A 122 12.82 -16.27 7.54
CA THR A 122 14.28 -16.52 7.67
C THR A 122 14.93 -15.80 8.85
N GLY A 123 14.25 -14.80 9.43
CA GLY A 123 14.84 -13.89 10.41
C GLY A 123 15.91 -12.96 9.82
N ALA A 124 16.17 -13.02 8.52
CA ALA A 124 17.15 -12.16 7.87
C ALA A 124 16.65 -10.72 7.73
N ALA A 125 17.59 -9.78 7.67
CA ALA A 125 17.29 -8.40 7.27
C ALA A 125 16.71 -8.35 5.86
N LEU A 126 15.91 -7.31 5.58
CA LEU A 126 15.38 -7.09 4.24
C LEU A 126 16.46 -6.51 3.31
N GLY A 127 16.25 -6.61 2.00
CA GLY A 127 17.08 -5.99 0.99
C GLY A 127 16.76 -4.50 0.78
N VAL A 128 17.63 -3.82 0.06
CA VAL A 128 17.40 -2.46 -0.46
C VAL A 128 17.66 -2.47 -1.96
N ASP A 129 16.66 -2.11 -2.74
CA ASP A 129 16.82 -1.86 -4.16
C ASP A 129 17.33 -0.43 -4.38
N GLU A 130 18.58 -0.26 -4.79
CA GLU A 130 19.19 1.06 -4.95
C GLU A 130 18.91 1.72 -6.31
N GLY A 131 18.22 1.05 -7.25
CA GLY A 131 17.94 1.68 -8.54
C GLY A 131 17.11 0.93 -9.59
N GLU A 132 16.73 -0.34 -9.38
CA GLU A 132 16.00 -1.07 -10.43
C GLU A 132 14.52 -0.68 -10.48
N TRP A 133 13.89 -0.57 -9.32
CA TRP A 133 12.47 -0.25 -9.17
C TRP A 133 12.22 1.27 -9.16
N GLY A 134 11.02 1.65 -8.74
CA GLY A 134 10.47 3.01 -8.78
C GLY A 134 9.02 2.97 -8.33
N LEU A 135 8.36 4.11 -8.20
CA LEU A 135 6.96 4.13 -7.76
C LEU A 135 6.07 3.54 -8.87
N ASP A 136 5.50 2.36 -8.64
CA ASP A 136 4.59 1.70 -9.59
C ASP A 136 3.20 2.33 -9.56
N HIS A 137 2.34 1.95 -10.51
CA HIS A 137 1.02 2.59 -10.60
C HIS A 137 0.12 2.32 -9.41
N GLY A 138 0.21 1.15 -8.77
CA GLY A 138 -0.52 0.90 -7.55
C GLY A 138 -0.17 1.92 -6.47
N THR A 139 1.08 2.39 -6.43
CA THR A 139 1.52 3.46 -5.52
C THR A 139 1.15 4.86 -6.02
N TRP A 140 1.62 5.27 -7.20
CA TRP A 140 1.48 6.68 -7.59
C TRP A 140 0.05 7.06 -7.99
N SER A 141 -0.77 6.13 -8.49
CA SER A 141 -2.13 6.43 -8.95
C SER A 141 -3.06 6.87 -7.81
N VAL A 142 -2.83 6.35 -6.60
CA VAL A 142 -3.57 6.72 -5.39
C VAL A 142 -2.89 7.86 -4.63
N LEU A 143 -1.56 7.89 -4.57
CA LEU A 143 -0.85 8.95 -3.85
C LEU A 143 -0.92 10.30 -4.56
N LYS A 144 -0.90 10.33 -5.90
CA LYS A 144 -1.00 11.57 -6.68
C LYS A 144 -2.29 12.37 -6.41
N PRO A 145 -3.49 11.78 -6.41
CA PRO A 145 -4.70 12.50 -6.01
C PRO A 145 -4.73 12.84 -4.51
N MET A 146 -4.19 12.00 -3.62
CA MET A 146 -4.16 12.29 -2.17
C MET A 146 -3.19 13.43 -1.81
N PHE A 147 -1.98 13.41 -2.37
CA PHE A 147 -0.86 14.30 -2.02
C PHE A 147 -0.25 14.92 -3.29
N PRO A 148 -0.99 15.75 -4.03
CA PRO A 148 -0.61 16.20 -5.38
C PRO A 148 0.69 17.01 -5.42
N LYS A 149 1.15 17.56 -4.30
CA LYS A 149 2.42 18.29 -4.21
C LYS A 149 3.65 17.37 -4.24
N ALA A 150 3.49 16.06 -4.01
CA ALA A 150 4.59 15.08 -3.98
C ALA A 150 5.77 15.47 -3.07
N GLN A 151 5.49 16.11 -1.92
CA GLN A 151 6.53 16.61 -1.00
C GLN A 151 6.85 15.64 0.14
N ILE A 152 5.95 14.70 0.42
CA ILE A 152 6.16 13.69 1.46
C ILE A 152 7.06 12.60 0.87
N PRO A 153 8.18 12.24 1.51
CA PRO A 153 9.01 11.15 1.03
C PRO A 153 8.25 9.83 0.94
N VAL A 154 8.47 9.06 -0.12
CA VAL A 154 7.83 7.76 -0.36
C VAL A 154 8.89 6.67 -0.43
N LEU A 155 8.71 5.62 0.36
CA LEU A 155 9.36 4.34 0.18
C LEU A 155 8.31 3.32 -0.22
N GLN A 156 8.70 2.36 -1.07
CA GLN A 156 7.93 1.14 -1.21
C GLN A 156 8.60 0.00 -0.45
N LEU A 157 7.78 -0.94 0.02
CA LEU A 157 8.18 -2.26 0.46
C LEU A 157 7.61 -3.27 -0.54
N SER A 158 8.47 -4.09 -1.13
CA SER A 158 8.06 -5.15 -2.04
C SER A 158 7.29 -6.24 -1.32
N MET A 159 6.76 -7.22 -2.06
CA MET A 159 6.18 -8.43 -1.49
C MET A 159 6.92 -9.65 -2.06
N ASP A 160 7.56 -10.45 -1.20
CA ASP A 160 8.13 -11.74 -1.62
C ASP A 160 6.99 -12.72 -1.93
N TYR A 161 6.60 -12.81 -3.20
CA TYR A 161 5.42 -13.56 -3.63
C TYR A 161 5.61 -15.09 -3.53
N SER A 162 6.82 -15.55 -3.18
CA SER A 162 7.07 -16.96 -2.87
C SER A 162 6.62 -17.38 -1.46
N ARG A 163 6.15 -16.43 -0.64
CA ARG A 163 5.86 -16.62 0.79
C ARG A 163 4.37 -16.74 1.05
N ALA A 164 4.04 -17.38 2.18
CA ALA A 164 2.64 -17.58 2.55
C ALA A 164 1.99 -16.26 3.01
N PRO A 165 0.68 -16.05 2.78
CA PRO A 165 -0.06 -14.87 3.26
C PRO A 165 0.16 -14.52 4.74
N ALA A 166 0.27 -15.53 5.61
CA ALA A 166 0.54 -15.33 7.04
C ALA A 166 1.88 -14.62 7.31
N GLU A 167 2.88 -14.78 6.44
CA GLU A 167 4.15 -14.07 6.55
C GLU A 167 4.02 -12.60 6.15
N HIS A 168 3.20 -12.27 5.16
CA HIS A 168 2.90 -10.89 4.80
C HIS A 168 2.23 -10.15 5.97
N TYR A 169 1.26 -10.80 6.62
CA TYR A 169 0.65 -10.27 7.86
C TYR A 169 1.68 -10.12 9.00
N ALA A 170 2.54 -11.13 9.19
CA ALA A 170 3.58 -11.09 10.21
C ALA A 170 4.60 -9.96 10.00
N LEU A 171 4.96 -9.67 8.74
CA LEU A 171 5.80 -8.52 8.41
C LEU A 171 5.04 -7.20 8.63
N GLY A 172 3.75 -7.14 8.28
CA GLY A 172 2.86 -6.01 8.60
C GLY A 172 2.86 -5.64 10.07
N LYS A 173 2.85 -6.62 10.98
CA LYS A 173 2.94 -6.38 12.44
C LYS A 173 4.22 -5.65 12.86
N GLN A 174 5.33 -5.87 12.17
CA GLN A 174 6.57 -5.16 12.46
C GLN A 174 6.51 -3.68 12.07
N LEU A 175 5.59 -3.30 11.17
CA LEU A 175 5.42 -1.91 10.73
C LEU A 175 4.68 -1.05 11.76
N ALA A 176 3.95 -1.64 12.71
CA ALA A 176 3.08 -0.90 13.64
C ALA A 176 3.83 0.22 14.40
N ALA A 177 5.05 -0.06 14.88
CA ALA A 177 5.86 0.91 15.63
C ALA A 177 6.32 2.11 14.78
N LEU A 178 6.32 2.00 13.45
CA LEU A 178 6.69 3.10 12.56
C LEU A 178 5.66 4.25 12.60
N ARG A 179 4.41 3.93 12.96
CA ARG A 179 3.31 4.90 13.02
C ARG A 179 3.54 5.98 14.09
N GLU A 180 4.26 5.63 15.16
CA GLU A 180 4.64 6.55 16.24
C GLU A 180 5.90 7.35 15.91
N ARG A 181 6.42 7.20 14.68
CA ARG A 181 7.56 7.96 14.13
C ARG A 181 7.18 8.71 12.85
N GLY A 182 5.90 9.04 12.70
CA GLY A 182 5.37 9.84 11.59
C GLY A 182 5.25 9.10 10.26
N VAL A 183 5.32 7.76 10.24
CA VAL A 183 5.18 6.98 9.01
C VAL A 183 3.70 6.67 8.75
N LEU A 184 3.19 7.16 7.62
CA LEU A 184 1.89 6.74 7.07
C LEU A 184 2.10 5.43 6.30
N ILE A 185 1.46 4.36 6.77
CA ILE A 185 1.51 3.05 6.11
C ILE A 185 0.35 2.95 5.14
N VAL A 186 0.64 2.57 3.89
CA VAL A 186 -0.35 2.48 2.81
C VAL A 186 -0.23 1.13 2.11
N GLY A 187 -1.18 0.23 2.33
CA GLY A 187 -1.38 -0.92 1.45
C GLY A 187 -2.20 -0.50 0.22
N SER A 188 -1.70 -0.74 -0.99
CA SER A 188 -2.41 -0.44 -2.24
C SER A 188 -2.59 -1.72 -3.05
N GLY A 189 -3.85 -2.13 -3.22
CA GLY A 189 -4.23 -3.38 -3.88
C GLY A 189 -5.74 -3.40 -4.13
N ASN A 190 -6.39 -4.55 -3.99
CA ASN A 190 -7.84 -4.70 -4.05
C ASN A 190 -8.30 -5.92 -3.24
N VAL A 191 -9.41 -5.81 -2.51
CA VAL A 191 -9.99 -6.96 -1.76
C VAL A 191 -10.44 -8.06 -2.70
N VAL A 192 -10.94 -7.70 -3.88
CA VAL A 192 -11.31 -8.61 -4.96
C VAL A 192 -10.65 -8.11 -6.22
N HIS A 193 -9.94 -8.97 -6.97
CA HIS A 193 -9.24 -8.57 -8.18
C HIS A 193 -9.22 -9.70 -9.22
N ASN A 194 -10.28 -9.75 -10.05
CA ASN A 194 -10.34 -10.68 -11.16
C ASN A 194 -10.55 -9.97 -12.49
N LEU A 195 -9.44 -9.71 -13.19
CA LEU A 195 -9.44 -9.09 -14.51
C LEU A 195 -10.07 -9.97 -15.60
N ARG A 196 -10.11 -11.30 -15.42
CA ARG A 196 -10.74 -12.22 -16.39
C ARG A 196 -12.27 -12.13 -16.39
N ALA A 197 -12.85 -11.58 -15.32
CA ALA A 197 -14.29 -11.44 -15.12
C ALA A 197 -14.80 -10.00 -15.29
N THR A 198 -13.97 -9.06 -15.74
CA THR A 198 -14.37 -7.65 -15.82
C THR A 198 -15.50 -7.43 -16.81
N ARG A 199 -16.51 -6.65 -16.41
CA ARG A 199 -17.58 -6.15 -17.26
C ARG A 199 -17.54 -4.64 -17.33
N ARG A 200 -17.18 -4.07 -18.49
CA ARG A 200 -17.18 -2.61 -18.68
C ARG A 200 -18.61 -2.06 -18.67
N GLY A 201 -18.78 -0.83 -18.18
CA GLY A 201 -20.06 -0.11 -18.20
C GLY A 201 -21.05 -0.49 -17.09
N THR A 202 -20.64 -1.33 -16.13
CA THR A 202 -21.48 -1.65 -14.96
C THR A 202 -21.45 -0.53 -13.93
N ALA A 203 -22.56 -0.32 -13.23
CA ALA A 203 -22.60 0.63 -12.11
C ALA A 203 -21.69 0.18 -10.96
N ALA A 204 -21.28 1.13 -10.11
CA ALA A 204 -20.41 0.85 -8.96
C ALA A 204 -21.03 -0.07 -7.90
N SER A 205 -22.36 -0.20 -7.89
CA SER A 205 -23.12 -1.12 -7.03
C SER A 205 -23.31 -2.51 -7.63
N GLU A 206 -22.97 -2.70 -8.91
CA GLU A 206 -23.09 -3.99 -9.57
C GLU A 206 -21.81 -4.80 -9.37
N ALA A 207 -21.94 -5.98 -8.80
CA ALA A 207 -20.87 -6.95 -8.64
C ALA A 207 -21.41 -8.37 -8.78
N TYR A 208 -20.53 -9.32 -9.04
CA TYR A 208 -20.90 -10.73 -8.98
C TYR A 208 -21.16 -11.19 -7.54
N ASP A 209 -22.00 -12.21 -7.36
CA ASP A 209 -22.32 -12.76 -6.03
C ASP A 209 -21.06 -13.23 -5.29
N TRP A 210 -20.14 -13.93 -5.98
CA TRP A 210 -18.87 -14.35 -5.40
C TRP A 210 -17.96 -13.16 -5.01
N ALA A 211 -18.07 -12.02 -5.71
CA ALA A 211 -17.30 -10.82 -5.41
C ALA A 211 -17.85 -10.15 -4.15
N ASN A 212 -19.18 -10.05 -4.04
CA ASN A 212 -19.87 -9.56 -2.84
C ASN A 212 -19.61 -10.48 -1.63
N GLU A 213 -19.63 -11.80 -1.83
CA GLU A 213 -19.38 -12.77 -0.77
C GLU A 213 -17.96 -12.64 -0.21
N PHE A 214 -16.94 -12.66 -1.08
CA PHE A 214 -15.55 -12.52 -0.64
C PHE A 214 -15.31 -11.17 0.05
N ASP A 215 -15.77 -10.07 -0.56
CA ASP A 215 -15.60 -8.72 -0.02
C ASP A 215 -16.34 -8.53 1.32
N GLY A 216 -17.52 -9.14 1.46
CA GLY A 216 -18.32 -9.15 2.69
C GLY A 216 -17.64 -9.90 3.84
N VAL A 217 -17.10 -11.10 3.57
CA VAL A 217 -16.33 -11.87 4.57
C VAL A 217 -15.14 -11.06 5.10
N VAL A 218 -14.39 -10.43 4.17
CA VAL A 218 -13.24 -9.59 4.52
C VAL A 218 -13.68 -8.35 5.31
N GLN A 219 -14.78 -7.71 4.92
CA GLN A 219 -15.35 -6.59 5.67
C GLN A 219 -15.68 -6.98 7.11
N ASP A 220 -16.33 -8.13 7.29
CA ASP A 220 -16.79 -8.58 8.60
C ASP A 220 -15.62 -8.94 9.51
N GLN A 221 -14.59 -9.60 8.98
CA GLN A 221 -13.35 -9.83 9.71
C GLN A 221 -12.69 -8.52 10.17
N ILE A 222 -12.62 -7.51 9.29
CA ILE A 222 -12.09 -6.18 9.63
C ILE A 222 -12.93 -5.50 10.70
N LYS A 223 -14.26 -5.50 10.57
CA LYS A 223 -15.18 -4.89 11.55
C LYS A 223 -15.10 -5.55 12.93
N GLN A 224 -14.90 -6.86 12.97
CA GLN A 224 -14.85 -7.65 14.20
C GLN A 224 -13.44 -7.67 14.82
N GLY A 225 -12.46 -6.98 14.22
CA GLY A 225 -11.07 -6.98 14.68
C GLY A 225 -10.33 -8.31 14.48
N GLN A 226 -10.88 -9.22 13.68
CA GLN A 226 -10.29 -10.54 13.35
C GLN A 226 -9.24 -10.40 12.24
N LEU A 227 -8.26 -9.53 12.47
CA LEU A 227 -7.30 -9.10 11.45
C LEU A 227 -6.31 -10.20 11.05
N ASP A 228 -6.01 -11.12 11.96
CA ASP A 228 -5.16 -12.28 11.68
C ASP A 228 -5.87 -13.31 10.77
N ALA A 229 -7.19 -13.45 10.89
CA ALA A 229 -7.99 -14.33 10.05
C ALA A 229 -7.95 -13.92 8.56
N LEU A 230 -7.65 -12.65 8.25
CA LEU A 230 -7.50 -12.16 6.88
C LEU A 230 -6.42 -12.93 6.10
N ALA A 231 -5.38 -13.42 6.78
CA ALA A 231 -4.32 -14.22 6.16
C ALA A 231 -4.78 -15.62 5.71
N ASN A 232 -5.93 -16.09 6.20
CA ASN A 232 -6.50 -17.40 5.90
C ASN A 232 -7.49 -17.35 4.72
N PHE A 233 -7.57 -16.26 3.97
CA PHE A 233 -8.56 -16.07 2.89
C PHE A 233 -8.59 -17.21 1.85
N LEU A 234 -7.46 -17.88 1.59
CA LEU A 234 -7.40 -19.04 0.68
C LEU A 234 -8.28 -20.21 1.14
N GLN A 235 -8.61 -20.29 2.43
CA GLN A 235 -9.51 -21.30 3.00
C GLN A 235 -10.97 -21.06 2.61
N LEU A 236 -11.34 -19.89 2.05
CA LEU A 236 -12.65 -19.63 1.46
C LEU A 236 -12.86 -20.37 0.12
N GLY A 237 -11.88 -21.18 -0.30
CA GLY A 237 -12.07 -22.21 -1.32
C GLY A 237 -12.41 -21.65 -2.70
N PRO A 238 -13.49 -22.12 -3.37
CA PRO A 238 -13.86 -21.66 -4.71
C PRO A 238 -14.04 -20.14 -4.83
N VAL A 239 -14.61 -19.50 -3.82
CA VAL A 239 -14.88 -18.06 -3.81
C VAL A 239 -13.57 -17.27 -3.81
N ALA A 240 -12.57 -17.69 -3.01
CA ALA A 240 -11.24 -17.09 -3.04
C ALA A 240 -10.56 -17.24 -4.41
N LYS A 241 -10.65 -18.42 -5.04
CA LYS A 241 -10.08 -18.67 -6.37
C LYS A 241 -10.74 -17.80 -7.45
N GLN A 242 -12.03 -17.51 -7.31
CA GLN A 242 -12.75 -16.64 -8.22
C GLN A 242 -12.45 -15.17 -7.97
N ALA A 243 -12.29 -14.77 -6.70
CA ALA A 243 -11.89 -13.42 -6.33
C ALA A 243 -10.46 -13.07 -6.76
N HIS A 244 -9.57 -14.06 -6.74
CA HIS A 244 -8.14 -13.90 -6.96
C HIS A 244 -7.57 -15.07 -7.80
N PRO A 245 -7.56 -14.96 -9.14
CA PRO A 245 -6.84 -15.92 -10.00
C PRO A 245 -5.35 -15.99 -9.66
N THR A 246 -4.80 -14.87 -9.23
CA THR A 246 -3.58 -14.69 -8.45
C THR A 246 -3.91 -13.70 -7.34
N HIS A 247 -3.19 -13.74 -6.21
CA HIS A 247 -3.63 -13.08 -4.97
C HIS A 247 -2.75 -11.92 -4.53
N GLU A 248 -1.84 -11.44 -5.39
CA GLU A 248 -0.97 -10.31 -5.12
C GLU A 248 -1.73 -9.04 -4.74
N HIS A 249 -2.89 -8.79 -5.35
CA HIS A 249 -3.70 -7.61 -5.05
C HIS A 249 -4.34 -7.66 -3.66
N TYR A 250 -4.49 -8.84 -3.07
CA TYR A 250 -5.01 -8.98 -1.70
C TYR A 250 -3.92 -8.75 -0.64
N LEU A 251 -2.67 -9.14 -0.92
CA LEU A 251 -1.58 -9.13 0.06
C LEU A 251 -1.33 -7.77 0.75
N PRO A 252 -1.43 -6.60 0.08
CA PRO A 252 -1.28 -5.30 0.73
C PRO A 252 -2.23 -5.07 1.91
N LEU A 253 -3.43 -5.68 1.90
CA LEU A 253 -4.36 -5.61 3.03
C LEU A 253 -3.75 -6.23 4.30
N LEU A 254 -2.98 -7.31 4.15
CA LEU A 254 -2.36 -8.02 5.28
C LEU A 254 -1.30 -7.17 5.96
N TYR A 255 -0.57 -6.34 5.21
CA TYR A 255 0.38 -5.39 5.77
C TYR A 255 -0.32 -4.29 6.56
N ALA A 256 -1.38 -3.72 5.97
CA ALA A 256 -2.16 -2.68 6.62
C ALA A 256 -2.84 -3.21 7.90
N ALA A 257 -3.48 -4.37 7.82
CA ALA A 257 -4.13 -5.03 8.96
C ALA A 257 -3.14 -5.44 10.05
N GLY A 258 -1.93 -5.89 9.69
CA GLY A 258 -0.89 -6.19 10.67
C GLY A 258 -0.39 -4.96 11.41
N ALA A 259 -0.42 -3.78 10.77
CA ALA A 259 0.11 -2.54 11.34
C ALA A 259 -0.86 -1.82 12.31
N VAL A 260 -2.04 -2.37 12.57
CA VAL A 260 -3.07 -1.76 13.42
C VAL A 260 -3.41 -2.65 14.61
N GLN A 261 -3.91 -2.05 15.68
CA GLN A 261 -4.46 -2.80 16.81
C GLN A 261 -5.89 -3.24 16.52
N PRO A 262 -6.33 -4.43 16.99
CA PRO A 262 -7.69 -4.92 16.80
C PRO A 262 -8.80 -3.99 17.33
N THR A 263 -8.46 -3.10 18.27
CA THR A 263 -9.36 -2.12 18.88
C THR A 263 -9.50 -0.83 18.06
N GLU A 264 -8.66 -0.62 17.04
CA GLU A 264 -8.77 0.55 16.17
C GLU A 264 -9.95 0.39 15.22
N MET A 265 -10.94 1.28 15.35
CA MET A 265 -12.17 1.19 14.57
C MET A 265 -11.90 1.50 13.09
N PRO A 266 -12.27 0.61 12.15
CA PRO A 266 -12.10 0.84 10.73
C PRO A 266 -13.13 1.84 10.20
N ARG A 267 -12.68 2.81 9.40
CA ARG A 267 -13.54 3.62 8.51
C ARG A 267 -13.41 3.10 7.08
N PHE A 268 -14.48 2.50 6.57
CA PHE A 268 -14.56 2.10 5.17
C PHE A 268 -14.92 3.28 4.27
N PHE A 269 -14.30 3.33 3.09
CA PHE A 269 -14.65 4.24 2.00
C PHE A 269 -14.38 3.56 0.65
N ASN A 270 -14.85 4.15 -0.45
CA ASN A 270 -14.78 3.52 -1.79
C ASN A 270 -15.34 2.08 -1.83
N THR A 271 -16.45 1.81 -1.15
CA THR A 271 -16.94 0.42 -0.93
C THR A 271 -17.64 -0.23 -2.13
N GLY A 272 -17.57 0.34 -3.32
CA GLY A 272 -18.18 -0.22 -4.51
C GLY A 272 -17.23 -1.11 -5.31
N PHE A 273 -17.68 -1.54 -6.48
CA PHE A 273 -16.92 -2.38 -7.38
C PHE A 273 -16.68 -1.66 -8.71
N GLN A 274 -15.48 -1.82 -9.26
CA GLN A 274 -15.16 -1.44 -10.61
C GLN A 274 -15.29 -2.65 -11.53
N SER A 275 -16.00 -2.47 -12.64
CA SER A 275 -16.21 -3.51 -13.66
C SER A 275 -16.76 -4.84 -13.09
N ALA A 276 -17.59 -4.78 -12.05
CA ALA A 276 -18.22 -5.90 -11.33
C ALA A 276 -17.31 -6.91 -10.62
N SER A 277 -16.00 -6.90 -10.87
CA SER A 277 -15.04 -7.93 -10.39
C SER A 277 -13.80 -7.37 -9.71
N ILE A 278 -13.79 -6.06 -9.42
CA ILE A 278 -12.69 -5.38 -8.73
C ILE A 278 -13.28 -4.60 -7.56
N SER A 279 -13.05 -5.05 -6.32
CA SER A 279 -13.51 -4.30 -5.14
C SER A 279 -12.66 -3.07 -4.94
N MET A 280 -13.28 -1.89 -4.89
CA MET A 280 -12.62 -0.62 -4.60
C MET A 280 -12.51 -0.35 -3.09
N ARG A 281 -13.00 -1.29 -2.26
CA ARG A 281 -13.07 -1.14 -0.80
C ARG A 281 -11.73 -0.67 -0.26
N SER A 282 -11.79 0.48 0.40
CA SER A 282 -10.66 1.10 1.06
C SER A 282 -10.98 1.24 2.55
N VAL A 283 -9.94 1.21 3.37
CA VAL A 283 -10.05 1.21 4.83
C VAL A 283 -9.03 2.18 5.42
N LEU A 284 -9.48 2.97 6.39
CA LEU A 284 -8.64 3.78 7.26
C LEU A 284 -8.78 3.25 8.69
N TRP A 285 -7.65 3.09 9.37
CA TRP A 285 -7.57 2.93 10.82
C TRP A 285 -6.78 4.11 11.41
N GLY A 286 -7.21 4.68 12.54
CA GLY A 286 -6.49 5.76 13.25
C GLY A 286 -7.03 7.18 13.04
#